data_AF-A0A535W6T7-F1
#
_entry.id   AF-A0A535W6T7-F1
#
_cell.length_a   1.000
_cell.length_b   1.000
_cell.length_c   1.000
_cell.angle_alpha   90.00
_cell.angle_beta   90.00
_cell.angle_gamma   90.00
#
_symmetry.space_group_name_H-M   'P 1'
#
loop_
_entity.id
_entity.type
_entity.pdbx_description
1 polymer ?
#
loop_
_entity_poly.entity_id
_entity_poly.type
_entity_poly.pdbx_seq_one_letter_code
_entity_poly.pdbx_strand_id
1 'polypeptide(L)'
;MYGNPVRIRRSAGLALTLTVATLLGFATPVAASPATNAEVSVGSPHDVAPRSHQNEPVVAMDAHNPNVLVAGSNDYIDQQACPEDIATGIARCDDFSAGIGVTGVYFSFDRGKTWIQPTYTGWQARNCGTATVCPGSFGPIGRIPWYYEAGLIDDGDPAIAIGPRLENGTFSWSNGRT
;
A
#
# COMPACT_ATOMS: atom_id res chain seq x y z
N MET A 1 -74.65 63.42 23.10
CA MET A 1 -73.51 62.78 23.76
C MET A 1 -73.63 61.28 23.52
N TYR A 2 -72.66 60.74 22.77
CA TYR A 2 -72.59 59.36 22.29
C TYR A 2 -72.20 58.39 23.42
N GLY A 3 -72.78 57.19 23.42
CA GLY A 3 -72.37 56.12 24.33
C GLY A 3 -73.21 54.85 24.18
N ASN A 4 -73.12 54.17 23.03
CA ASN A 4 -73.60 52.79 22.90
C ASN A 4 -72.43 51.83 23.18
N PRO A 5 -72.64 50.75 23.96
CA PRO A 5 -71.59 49.78 24.27
C PRO A 5 -71.26 48.93 23.04
N VAL A 6 -69.97 48.90 22.67
CA VAL A 6 -69.45 48.04 21.61
C VAL A 6 -69.29 46.61 22.14
N ARG A 7 -69.95 45.67 21.45
CA ARG A 7 -69.84 44.22 21.65
C ARG A 7 -68.41 43.75 21.40
N ILE A 8 -67.83 43.05 22.37
CA ILE A 8 -66.57 42.31 22.21
C ILE A 8 -66.83 41.13 21.26
N ARG A 9 -66.34 41.23 20.02
CA ARG A 9 -66.23 40.08 19.11
C ARG A 9 -64.96 39.32 19.46
N ARG A 10 -65.12 38.04 19.83
CA ARG A 10 -64.03 37.07 19.97
C ARG A 10 -63.44 36.80 18.58
N SER A 11 -62.28 37.38 18.29
CA SER A 11 -61.46 36.99 17.14
C SER A 11 -60.50 35.91 17.63
N ALA A 12 -60.77 34.66 17.26
CA ALA A 12 -59.83 33.55 17.45
C ALA A 12 -58.57 33.83 16.62
N GLY A 13 -57.48 34.21 17.28
CA GLY A 13 -56.17 34.30 16.65
C GLY A 13 -55.66 32.89 16.38
N LEU A 14 -55.74 32.46 15.13
CA LEU A 14 -55.11 31.25 14.64
C LEU A 14 -53.59 31.47 14.66
N ALA A 15 -52.92 31.01 15.72
CA ALA A 15 -51.47 31.00 15.80
C ALA A 15 -50.93 29.92 14.84
N LEU A 16 -50.54 30.36 13.64
CA LEU A 16 -49.84 29.50 12.67
C LEU A 16 -48.37 29.38 13.12
N THR A 17 -48.06 28.35 13.90
CA THR A 17 -46.68 27.95 14.18
C THR A 17 -46.04 27.43 12.90
N LEU A 18 -45.17 28.23 12.29
CA LEU A 18 -44.35 27.85 11.15
C LEU A 18 -43.17 27.01 11.66
N THR A 19 -43.32 25.68 11.72
CA THR A 19 -42.21 24.75 11.96
C THR A 19 -41.35 24.66 10.71
N VAL A 20 -40.27 25.44 10.66
CA VAL A 20 -39.19 25.27 9.68
C VAL A 20 -38.44 23.99 10.05
N ALA A 21 -38.76 22.88 9.37
CA ALA A 21 -38.01 21.64 9.48
C ALA A 21 -36.66 21.81 8.75
N THR A 22 -35.63 22.18 9.50
CA THR A 22 -34.24 22.10 9.06
C THR A 22 -33.88 20.62 8.83
N LEU A 23 -33.88 20.21 7.56
CA LEU A 23 -33.23 18.98 7.09
C LEU A 23 -31.71 19.15 7.22
N LEU A 24 -31.21 19.06 8.45
CA LEU A 24 -29.81 18.79 8.71
C LEU A 24 -29.56 17.35 8.26
N GLY A 25 -29.03 17.19 7.05
CA GLY A 25 -28.49 15.93 6.57
C GLY A 25 -27.32 15.54 7.46
N PHE A 26 -27.61 14.78 8.52
CA PHE A 26 -26.60 14.09 9.28
C PHE A 26 -25.93 13.11 8.32
N ALA A 27 -24.70 13.44 7.88
CA ALA A 27 -23.83 12.45 7.26
C ALA A 27 -23.69 11.31 8.28
N THR A 28 -24.31 10.17 8.00
CA THR A 28 -24.08 8.97 8.80
C THR A 28 -22.59 8.68 8.72
N PRO A 29 -21.86 8.62 9.84
CA PRO A 29 -20.47 8.20 9.79
C PRO A 29 -20.47 6.80 9.18
N VAL A 30 -19.93 6.67 7.97
CA VAL A 30 -19.60 5.37 7.42
C VAL A 30 -18.63 4.76 8.42
N ALA A 31 -19.07 3.72 9.12
CA ALA A 31 -18.21 3.00 10.03
C ALA A 31 -16.96 2.58 9.24
N ALA A 32 -15.79 3.06 9.66
CA ALA A 32 -14.54 2.55 9.15
C ALA A 32 -14.57 1.04 9.37
N SER A 33 -14.44 0.26 8.30
CA SER A 33 -14.23 -1.18 8.44
C SER A 33 -13.05 -1.38 9.38
N PRO A 34 -13.11 -2.36 10.32
CA PRO A 34 -11.97 -2.62 11.19
C PRO A 34 -10.73 -2.78 10.31
N ALA A 35 -9.68 -2.03 10.64
CA ALA A 35 -8.39 -2.20 10.00
C ALA A 35 -7.97 -3.65 10.23
N THR A 36 -8.10 -4.48 9.20
CA THR A 36 -7.55 -5.83 9.22
C THR A 36 -6.06 -5.67 9.04
N ASN A 37 -5.26 -6.14 10.00
CA ASN A 37 -3.83 -6.30 9.78
C ASN A 37 -3.68 -7.29 8.61
N ALA A 38 -3.21 -6.79 7.47
CA ALA A 38 -2.88 -7.61 6.32
C ALA A 38 -1.36 -7.54 6.14
N GLU A 39 -0.74 -8.70 6.01
CA GLU A 39 0.66 -8.78 5.65
C GLU A 39 0.86 -8.33 4.20
N VAL A 40 1.87 -7.50 3.99
CA VAL A 40 2.21 -6.93 2.68
C VAL A 40 3.30 -7.77 2.00
N SER A 41 4.33 -8.16 2.75
CA SER A 41 5.48 -8.98 2.31
C SER A 41 5.12 -10.47 2.18
N VAL A 42 4.06 -10.77 1.44
CA VAL A 42 3.40 -12.09 1.41
C VAL A 42 4.25 -13.23 0.85
N GLY A 43 5.35 -12.95 0.16
CA GLY A 43 6.28 -13.97 -0.33
C GLY A 43 7.40 -14.29 0.66
N SER A 44 7.66 -13.43 1.63
CA SER A 44 8.87 -13.51 2.45
C SER A 44 8.70 -14.45 3.65
N PRO A 45 9.70 -15.32 3.93
CA PRO A 45 9.65 -16.18 5.11
C PRO A 45 9.82 -15.35 6.38
N HIS A 46 9.19 -15.77 7.48
CA HIS A 46 9.24 -15.02 8.74
C HIS A 46 10.46 -15.32 9.62
N ASP A 47 11.11 -16.45 9.41
CA ASP A 47 12.08 -17.04 10.35
C ASP A 47 13.43 -17.38 9.71
N VAL A 48 13.71 -16.87 8.51
CA VAL A 48 14.95 -17.15 7.80
C VAL A 48 15.69 -15.85 7.48
N ALA A 49 16.74 -15.55 8.25
CA ALA A 49 17.60 -14.41 7.96
C ALA A 49 18.49 -14.66 6.71
N PRO A 50 18.74 -13.62 5.88
CA PRO A 50 18.11 -12.31 5.89
C PRO A 50 16.78 -12.27 5.13
N ARG A 51 16.28 -13.38 4.58
CA ARG A 51 15.02 -13.39 3.79
C ARG A 51 13.79 -12.85 4.54
N SER A 52 13.81 -12.88 5.87
CA SER A 52 12.81 -12.27 6.76
C SER A 52 13.08 -10.80 7.10
N HIS A 53 14.02 -10.15 6.40
CA HIS A 53 14.39 -8.76 6.59
C HIS A 53 13.65 -7.90 5.56
N GLN A 54 12.66 -7.16 6.04
CA GLN A 54 11.96 -6.13 5.28
C GLN A 54 12.09 -4.79 6.01
N ASN A 55 12.52 -3.76 5.30
CA ASN A 55 12.75 -2.42 5.85
C ASN A 55 12.39 -1.32 4.84
N GLU A 56 12.41 -0.07 5.30
CA GLU A 56 12.10 1.13 4.49
C GLU A 56 10.83 1.00 3.62
N PRO A 57 9.67 0.72 4.24
CA PRO A 57 8.44 0.55 3.48
C PRO A 57 7.92 1.86 2.91
N VAL A 58 7.33 1.78 1.73
CA VAL A 58 6.55 2.83 1.08
C VAL A 58 5.19 2.28 0.65
N VAL A 59 4.16 3.12 0.64
CA VAL A 59 2.85 2.78 0.07
C VAL A 59 2.26 3.98 -0.65
N ALA A 60 1.70 3.74 -1.84
CA ALA A 60 0.94 4.69 -2.62
C ALA A 60 -0.48 4.17 -2.81
N MET A 61 -1.45 5.06 -2.70
CA MET A 61 -2.86 4.80 -2.99
C MET A 61 -3.26 5.58 -4.24
N ASP A 62 -4.02 4.94 -5.12
CA ASP A 62 -4.57 5.64 -6.26
C ASP A 62 -5.74 6.55 -5.84
N ALA A 63 -5.57 7.86 -6.03
CA ALA A 63 -6.57 8.85 -5.66
C ALA A 63 -7.89 8.76 -6.45
N HIS A 64 -7.86 8.19 -7.67
CA HIS A 64 -9.04 8.06 -8.54
C HIS A 64 -9.80 6.74 -8.30
N ASN A 65 -9.12 5.66 -7.87
CA ASN A 65 -9.77 4.45 -7.36
C ASN A 65 -9.01 3.94 -6.13
N PRO A 66 -9.46 4.32 -4.92
CA PRO A 66 -8.75 3.99 -3.69
C PRO A 66 -8.72 2.50 -3.34
N ASN A 67 -9.33 1.62 -4.15
CA ASN A 67 -9.13 0.17 -4.02
C ASN A 67 -7.74 -0.28 -4.46
N VAL A 68 -7.05 0.52 -5.28
CA VAL A 68 -5.72 0.20 -5.82
C VAL A 68 -4.65 0.82 -4.93
N LEU A 69 -3.82 -0.03 -4.34
CA LEU A 69 -2.62 0.35 -3.60
C LEU A 69 -1.41 -0.37 -4.20
N VAL A 70 -0.28 0.30 -4.16
CA VAL A 70 1.03 -0.29 -4.46
C VAL A 70 1.94 0.00 -3.28
N ALA A 71 2.60 -1.02 -2.76
CA ALA A 71 3.60 -0.90 -1.71
C ALA A 71 4.95 -1.39 -2.22
N GLY A 72 6.00 -0.94 -1.56
CA GLY A 72 7.36 -1.41 -1.77
C GLY A 72 8.09 -1.44 -0.44
N SER A 73 9.13 -2.25 -0.38
CA SER A 73 10.08 -2.28 0.73
C SER A 73 11.42 -2.76 0.21
N ASN A 74 12.45 -2.55 1.01
CA ASN A 74 13.62 -3.40 0.94
C ASN A 74 13.15 -4.81 1.35
N ASP A 75 13.37 -5.80 0.49
CA ASP A 75 12.89 -7.16 0.63
C ASP A 75 13.99 -8.15 0.22
N TYR A 76 14.55 -8.79 1.23
CA TYR A 76 15.71 -9.67 1.11
C TYR A 76 15.32 -11.10 0.72
N ILE A 77 14.09 -11.30 0.25
CA ILE A 77 13.46 -12.58 -0.07
C ILE A 77 14.29 -13.52 -0.98
N ASP A 78 15.15 -12.93 -1.81
CA ASP A 78 15.96 -13.65 -2.80
C ASP A 78 17.42 -13.84 -2.40
N GLN A 79 17.79 -13.33 -1.24
CA GLN A 79 19.09 -13.59 -0.63
C GLN A 79 19.20 -15.06 -0.21
N GLN A 80 20.42 -15.57 -0.15
CA GLN A 80 20.69 -16.88 0.44
C GLN A 80 20.40 -16.83 1.95
N ALA A 81 19.85 -17.92 2.50
CA ALA A 81 19.71 -18.06 3.95
C ALA A 81 21.11 -18.01 4.62
N CYS A 82 21.22 -17.31 5.76
CA CYS A 82 22.52 -16.93 6.32
C CYS A 82 23.48 -18.11 6.48
N PRO A 83 24.64 -18.09 5.77
CA PRO A 83 25.64 -19.14 5.87
C PRO A 83 26.32 -19.20 7.24
N GLU A 84 26.55 -20.40 7.76
CA GLU A 84 27.16 -20.63 9.08
C GLU A 84 28.59 -20.08 9.17
N ASP A 85 29.38 -20.24 8.10
CA ASP A 85 30.75 -19.75 8.02
C ASP A 85 30.85 -18.22 8.13
N ILE A 86 29.93 -17.49 7.50
CA ILE A 86 29.86 -16.02 7.58
C ILE A 86 29.25 -15.57 8.91
N ALA A 87 28.19 -16.24 9.37
CA ALA A 87 27.52 -15.92 10.64
C ALA A 87 28.49 -16.04 11.84
N THR A 88 29.31 -17.09 11.86
CA THR A 88 30.24 -17.37 12.97
C THR A 88 31.62 -16.73 12.77
N GLY A 89 32.10 -16.67 11.52
CA GLY A 89 33.44 -16.16 11.22
C GLY A 89 33.55 -14.63 11.28
N ILE A 90 32.52 -13.92 10.81
CA ILE A 90 32.55 -12.44 10.74
C ILE A 90 31.27 -11.74 11.23
N ALA A 91 30.31 -12.48 11.77
CA ALA A 91 29.06 -11.95 12.34
C ALA A 91 28.24 -11.08 11.36
N ARG A 92 28.07 -11.55 10.12
CA ARG A 92 27.25 -10.90 9.09
C ARG A 92 26.19 -11.85 8.55
N CYS A 93 25.05 -11.30 8.12
CA CYS A 93 23.93 -12.10 7.59
C CYS A 93 23.09 -11.37 6.51
N ASP A 94 23.54 -10.26 5.93
CA ASP A 94 22.70 -9.34 5.16
C ASP A 94 23.07 -9.16 3.68
N ASP A 95 24.33 -9.32 3.27
CA ASP A 95 24.74 -9.10 1.87
C ASP A 95 25.99 -9.91 1.50
N PHE A 96 25.80 -11.12 0.98
CA PHE A 96 26.91 -12.01 0.62
C PHE A 96 26.82 -12.58 -0.80
N SER A 97 25.71 -12.38 -1.50
CA SER A 97 25.51 -12.86 -2.87
C SER A 97 25.51 -11.68 -3.83
N ALA A 98 26.64 -11.47 -4.49
CA ALA A 98 26.83 -10.33 -5.40
C ALA A 98 25.72 -10.23 -6.46
N GLY A 99 25.17 -9.02 -6.60
CA GLY A 99 24.19 -8.69 -7.65
C GLY A 99 22.75 -9.11 -7.35
N ILE A 100 22.45 -9.64 -6.16
CA ILE A 100 21.07 -9.81 -5.71
C ILE A 100 20.61 -8.49 -5.13
N GLY A 101 19.70 -7.84 -5.83
CA GLY A 101 19.06 -6.64 -5.32
C GLY A 101 17.97 -6.90 -4.29
N VAL A 102 17.34 -5.85 -3.80
CA VAL A 102 16.41 -5.91 -2.67
C VAL A 102 15.14 -5.07 -2.85
N THR A 103 14.82 -4.50 -4.00
CA THR A 103 13.57 -3.74 -4.14
C THR A 103 12.36 -4.66 -4.36
N GLY A 104 11.51 -4.80 -3.35
CA GLY A 104 10.22 -5.49 -3.41
C GLY A 104 9.09 -4.59 -3.91
N VAL A 105 8.07 -5.18 -4.55
CA VAL A 105 6.84 -4.50 -4.96
C VAL A 105 5.61 -5.37 -4.70
N TYR A 106 4.56 -4.76 -4.17
CA TYR A 106 3.34 -5.45 -3.75
C TYR A 106 2.10 -4.67 -4.20
N PHE A 107 1.06 -5.38 -4.60
CA PHE A 107 -0.16 -4.79 -5.13
C PHE A 107 -1.38 -5.21 -4.32
N SER A 108 -2.30 -4.28 -4.09
CA SER A 108 -3.62 -4.57 -3.55
C SER A 108 -4.70 -3.93 -4.42
N PHE A 109 -5.79 -4.66 -4.62
CA PHE A 109 -6.95 -4.22 -5.40
C PHE A 109 -8.25 -4.18 -4.59
N ASP A 110 -8.14 -4.30 -3.26
CA ASP A 110 -9.27 -4.40 -2.34
C ASP A 110 -9.12 -3.50 -1.10
N ARG A 111 -8.38 -2.39 -1.25
CA ARG A 111 -8.04 -1.43 -0.17
C ARG A 111 -7.13 -2.02 0.91
N GLY A 112 -6.15 -2.84 0.52
CA GLY A 112 -5.15 -3.38 1.43
C GLY A 112 -5.64 -4.54 2.29
N LYS A 113 -6.74 -5.21 1.92
CA LYS A 113 -7.21 -6.42 2.64
C LYS A 113 -6.41 -7.65 2.22
N THR A 114 -6.02 -7.70 0.94
CA THR A 114 -5.12 -8.72 0.40
C THR A 114 -4.03 -8.07 -0.43
N TRP A 115 -2.86 -8.72 -0.46
CA TRP A 115 -1.67 -8.26 -1.17
C TRP A 115 -1.13 -9.35 -2.08
N ILE A 116 -0.58 -8.94 -3.22
CA ILE A 116 0.03 -9.79 -4.22
C ILE A 116 1.46 -9.32 -4.41
N GLN A 117 2.42 -10.21 -4.20
CA GLN A 117 3.80 -10.03 -4.62
C GLN A 117 4.01 -10.74 -5.96
N PRO A 118 4.35 -10.03 -7.05
CA PRO A 118 4.61 -10.68 -8.33
C PRO A 118 5.84 -11.57 -8.26
N THR A 119 5.83 -12.64 -9.06
CA THR A 119 7.02 -13.48 -9.30
C THR A 119 7.58 -13.14 -10.66
N TYR A 120 8.82 -12.66 -10.69
CA TYR A 120 9.58 -12.43 -11.92
C TYR A 120 10.67 -13.49 -12.10
N THR A 121 11.48 -13.35 -13.13
CA THR A 121 12.70 -14.14 -13.32
C THR A 121 13.91 -13.22 -13.23
N GLY A 122 14.95 -13.66 -12.55
CA GLY A 122 16.21 -12.94 -12.45
C GLY A 122 17.24 -13.65 -11.57
N TRP A 123 18.31 -12.93 -11.24
CA TRP A 123 19.41 -13.44 -10.41
C TRP A 123 19.01 -13.59 -8.94
N GLN A 124 19.27 -14.74 -8.31
CA GLN A 124 18.92 -14.99 -6.90
C GLN A 124 19.83 -16.03 -6.23
N ALA A 125 19.73 -16.16 -4.91
CA ALA A 125 20.39 -17.20 -4.13
C ALA A 125 19.46 -17.85 -3.09
N ARG A 126 18.15 -17.62 -3.20
CA ARG A 126 17.10 -18.14 -2.31
C ARG A 126 17.07 -19.66 -2.20
N ASN A 127 17.57 -20.36 -3.22
CA ASN A 127 17.65 -21.82 -3.30
C ASN A 127 18.98 -22.39 -2.78
N CYS A 128 19.88 -21.54 -2.28
CA CYS A 128 21.14 -22.00 -1.72
C CYS A 128 20.97 -22.54 -0.29
N GLY A 129 21.86 -23.48 0.08
CA GLY A 129 21.95 -23.98 1.45
C GLY A 129 22.59 -22.98 2.42
N THR A 130 22.84 -23.40 3.66
CA THR A 130 23.32 -22.54 4.75
C THR A 130 24.76 -22.85 5.20
N ALA A 131 25.48 -23.72 4.51
CA ALA A 131 26.83 -24.13 4.95
C ALA A 131 27.90 -23.08 4.58
N THR A 132 27.89 -22.63 3.32
CA THR A 132 28.84 -21.66 2.77
C THR A 132 28.13 -20.74 1.78
N VAL A 133 28.71 -19.57 1.50
CA VAL A 133 28.23 -18.69 0.42
C VAL A 133 28.21 -19.44 -0.91
N CYS A 134 27.10 -19.32 -1.64
CA CYS A 134 26.92 -19.89 -2.96
C CYS A 134 27.08 -18.81 -4.06
N PRO A 135 27.33 -19.21 -5.32
CA PRO A 135 27.44 -18.25 -6.42
C PRO A 135 26.11 -17.65 -6.89
N GLY A 136 24.96 -18.12 -6.40
CA GLY A 136 23.64 -17.75 -6.93
C GLY A 136 23.30 -18.41 -8.27
N SER A 137 22.09 -18.17 -8.77
CA SER A 137 21.60 -18.66 -10.06
C SER A 137 20.39 -17.88 -10.56
N PHE A 138 20.11 -17.96 -11.87
CA PHE A 138 18.86 -17.48 -12.43
C PHE A 138 17.68 -18.34 -12.01
N GLY A 139 16.57 -17.70 -11.65
CA GLY A 139 15.34 -18.37 -11.25
C GLY A 139 14.21 -17.40 -10.91
N PRO A 140 13.13 -17.90 -10.28
CA PRO A 140 12.05 -17.05 -9.79
C PRO A 140 12.52 -16.08 -8.71
N ILE A 141 12.12 -14.81 -8.82
CA ILE A 141 12.43 -13.74 -7.86
C ILE A 141 11.16 -13.01 -7.40
N GLY A 142 11.14 -12.53 -6.16
CA GLY A 142 10.03 -11.77 -5.54
C GLY A 142 10.21 -10.25 -5.56
N ARG A 143 11.28 -9.77 -6.20
CA ARG A 143 11.72 -8.37 -6.29
C ARG A 143 11.71 -7.91 -7.75
N ILE A 144 11.88 -6.61 -7.96
CA ILE A 144 11.89 -6.04 -9.32
C ILE A 144 12.99 -6.68 -10.18
N PRO A 145 12.71 -7.00 -11.45
CA PRO A 145 13.66 -7.71 -12.30
C PRO A 145 14.55 -6.74 -13.10
N TRP A 146 15.50 -7.27 -13.89
CA TRP A 146 16.31 -6.56 -14.91
C TRP A 146 17.50 -5.71 -14.40
N TYR A 147 17.67 -5.52 -13.09
CA TYR A 147 18.85 -4.79 -12.58
C TYR A 147 20.15 -5.55 -12.83
N TYR A 148 20.21 -6.82 -12.44
CA TYR A 148 21.38 -7.65 -12.67
C TYR A 148 21.70 -7.79 -14.16
N GLU A 149 20.69 -8.05 -14.97
CA GLU A 149 20.80 -8.20 -16.43
C GLU A 149 21.26 -6.93 -17.12
N ALA A 150 20.93 -5.76 -16.57
CA ALA A 150 21.41 -4.46 -17.04
C ALA A 150 22.78 -4.06 -16.46
N GLY A 151 23.39 -4.88 -15.59
CA GLY A 151 24.62 -4.53 -14.89
C GLY A 151 24.44 -3.39 -13.88
N LEU A 152 23.23 -3.23 -13.33
CA LEU A 152 22.86 -2.24 -12.34
C LEU A 152 22.78 -2.87 -10.94
N ILE A 153 22.96 -2.03 -9.92
CA ILE A 153 22.76 -2.40 -8.52
C ILE A 153 21.36 -1.96 -8.10
N ASP A 154 20.63 -2.88 -7.50
CA ASP A 154 19.34 -2.64 -6.84
C ASP A 154 19.57 -2.70 -5.32
N ASP A 155 19.84 -1.54 -4.71
CA ASP A 155 20.15 -1.42 -3.28
C ASP A 155 18.90 -1.14 -2.43
N GLY A 156 17.71 -1.15 -3.04
CA GLY A 156 16.46 -0.85 -2.34
C GLY A 156 16.03 0.62 -2.41
N ASP A 157 15.45 1.06 -1.30
CA ASP A 157 14.80 2.34 -1.04
C ASP A 157 13.72 2.71 -2.05
N PRO A 158 12.66 1.89 -2.17
CA PRO A 158 11.62 2.12 -3.16
C PRO A 158 10.92 3.46 -2.94
N ALA A 159 10.70 4.17 -4.04
CA ALA A 159 9.77 5.29 -4.14
C ALA A 159 8.65 4.91 -5.10
N ILE A 160 7.39 5.09 -4.66
CA ILE A 160 6.23 4.72 -5.45
C ILE A 160 5.31 5.93 -5.59
N ALA A 161 4.89 6.18 -6.83
CA ALA A 161 3.86 7.15 -7.17
C ALA A 161 2.83 6.48 -8.06
N ILE A 162 1.56 6.86 -7.91
CA ILE A 162 0.47 6.46 -8.79
C ILE A 162 -0.19 7.74 -9.28
N GLY A 163 -0.28 7.91 -10.60
CA GLY A 163 -0.72 9.19 -11.15
C GLY A 163 -1.45 9.09 -12.48
N PRO A 164 -2.02 10.22 -12.92
CA PRO A 164 -2.55 10.33 -14.27
C PRO A 164 -1.40 10.22 -15.26
N ARG A 165 -1.66 9.56 -16.39
CA ARG A 165 -0.68 9.43 -17.46
C ARG A 165 -0.69 10.68 -18.33
N LEU A 166 0.49 11.14 -18.74
CA LEU A 166 0.61 12.21 -19.74
C LEU A 166 0.27 11.66 -21.12
N GLU A 167 -0.75 12.23 -21.76
CA GLU A 167 -1.14 11.88 -23.13
C GLU A 167 -1.51 13.12 -23.92
N ASN A 168 -0.88 13.29 -25.09
CA ASN A 168 -1.07 14.46 -25.97
C ASN A 168 -0.94 15.81 -25.22
N GLY A 169 -0.01 15.89 -24.26
CA GLY A 169 0.23 17.11 -23.47
C GLY A 169 -0.74 17.33 -22.30
N THR A 170 -1.69 16.42 -22.07
CA THR A 170 -2.66 16.50 -20.96
C THR A 170 -2.53 15.29 -20.05
N PHE A 171 -2.51 15.51 -18.74
CA PHE A 171 -2.59 14.41 -17.78
C PHE A 171 -4.02 13.88 -17.69
N SER A 172 -4.21 12.59 -17.97
CA SER A 172 -5.51 11.93 -17.90
C SER A 172 -5.47 10.66 -17.06
N TRP A 173 -6.57 10.39 -16.35
CA TRP A 173 -6.83 9.13 -15.66
C TRP A 173 -7.54 8.09 -16.56
N SER A 174 -8.00 8.48 -17.75
CA SER A 174 -8.87 7.67 -18.60
C SER A 174 -8.16 6.52 -19.31
N ASN A 175 -6.85 6.63 -19.55
CA ASN A 175 -6.09 5.75 -20.46
C ASN A 175 -5.04 4.91 -19.72
N GLY A 176 -5.36 4.56 -18.47
CA GLY A 176 -4.48 3.85 -17.56
C GLY A 176 -3.83 4.78 -16.55
N ARG A 177 -3.34 4.19 -15.46
CA ARG A 177 -2.52 4.83 -14.44
C ARG A 177 -1.07 4.39 -14.65
N THR A 178 -0.13 5.28 -14.40
CA THR A 178 1.31 4.96 -14.29
C THR A 178 1.70 4.97 -12.83
#